data_AF-A0A4Y9F3T1-F1
#
_entry.id   AF-A0A4Y9F3T1-F1
#
_cell.length_a   1.000
_cell.length_b   1.000
_cell.length_c   1.000
_cell.angle_alpha   90.00
_cell.angle_beta   90.00
_cell.angle_gamma   90.00
#
_symmetry.space_group_name_H-M   'P 1'
#
loop_
_entity.id
_entity.type
_entity.pdbx_description
1 polymer ?
#
loop_
_entity_poly.entity_id
_entity_poly.type
_entity_poly.pdbx_seq_one_letter_code
_entity_poly.pdbx_strand_id
1 'polypeptide(L)'
;MLHAHFVLEPTHRVHLDQTFAPLQRGTFDPLFRQVAGPAGPVFWATAREAGVGLLVRFARTHPADLRAPVEVTIWAGDSSAGDVSPAAALEAFAARVPGWVGEQDRWVGFYASEAWGKLPARLVRARAEAPGLRLPSIGLLSQNLLLAITEQRVTGIKAMGGMRALLRQYGEPAPATGLPDQPPGACYLPAGVRLCPDS
;
A
#
# COMPACT_ATOMS: atom_id res chain seq x y z
N MET A 1 2.67 13.50 -17.21
CA MET A 1 2.96 12.80 -15.95
C MET A 1 3.76 11.55 -16.25
N LEU A 2 4.92 11.41 -15.61
CA LEU A 2 5.77 10.22 -15.75
C LEU A 2 5.09 9.02 -15.09
N HIS A 3 5.10 7.87 -15.75
CA HIS A 3 4.54 6.65 -15.20
C HIS A 3 5.28 5.42 -15.72
N ALA A 4 5.11 4.31 -15.00
CA ALA A 4 5.53 2.98 -15.41
C ALA A 4 4.36 2.03 -15.25
N HIS A 5 4.27 1.09 -16.19
CA HIS A 5 3.33 0.01 -16.16
C HIS A 5 4.10 -1.30 -16.31
N PHE A 6 3.77 -2.28 -15.50
CA PHE A 6 4.31 -3.63 -15.61
C PHE A 6 3.32 -4.65 -15.04
N VAL A 7 3.52 -5.89 -15.45
CA VAL A 7 2.75 -7.04 -14.96
C VAL A 7 3.61 -7.79 -13.96
N LEU A 8 3.06 -7.99 -12.77
CA LEU A 8 3.66 -8.81 -11.74
C LEU A 8 3.06 -10.22 -11.80
N GLU A 9 3.90 -11.24 -11.92
CA GLU A 9 3.52 -12.65 -11.88
C GLU A 9 3.82 -13.22 -10.49
N PRO A 10 2.80 -13.45 -9.63
CA PRO A 10 3.03 -13.92 -8.27
C PRO A 10 3.62 -15.35 -8.24
N THR A 11 4.71 -15.55 -7.49
CA THR A 11 5.29 -16.89 -7.31
C THR A 11 4.46 -17.76 -6.35
N HIS A 12 3.48 -17.16 -5.67
CA HIS A 12 2.59 -17.77 -4.69
C HIS A 12 1.11 -17.39 -4.94
N ARG A 13 0.21 -18.08 -4.25
CA ARG A 13 -1.20 -17.66 -4.19
C ARG A 13 -1.31 -16.36 -3.39
N VAL A 14 -1.85 -15.31 -3.99
CA VAL A 14 -2.15 -14.03 -3.32
C VAL A 14 -3.59 -13.63 -3.55
N HIS A 15 -4.31 -13.38 -2.46
CA HIS A 15 -5.65 -12.82 -2.44
C HIS A 15 -5.52 -11.33 -2.15
N LEU A 16 -5.71 -10.48 -3.16
CA LEU A 16 -5.47 -9.04 -3.05
C LEU A 16 -6.39 -8.41 -1.98
N ASP A 17 -7.70 -8.71 -1.97
CA ASP A 17 -8.60 -8.15 -0.96
C ASP A 17 -8.16 -8.49 0.47
N GLN A 18 -7.88 -9.76 0.78
CA GLN A 18 -7.46 -10.15 2.12
C GLN A 18 -6.10 -9.56 2.52
N THR A 19 -5.18 -9.43 1.55
CA THR A 19 -3.83 -8.89 1.76
C THR A 19 -3.83 -7.38 1.95
N PHE A 20 -4.70 -6.67 1.22
CA PHE A 20 -4.75 -5.21 1.18
C PHE A 20 -5.82 -4.59 2.08
N ALA A 21 -6.87 -5.31 2.45
CA ALA A 21 -7.93 -4.79 3.32
C ALA A 21 -7.40 -4.19 4.64
N PRO A 22 -6.40 -4.78 5.32
CA PRO A 22 -5.84 -4.17 6.54
C PRO A 22 -5.09 -2.84 6.32
N LEU A 23 -4.72 -2.53 5.07
CA LEU A 23 -4.03 -1.29 4.72
C LEU A 23 -5.00 -0.10 4.63
N GLN A 24 -6.26 -0.35 4.26
CA GLN A 24 -7.27 0.70 4.14
C GLN A 24 -7.81 1.15 5.51
N ARG A 25 -7.80 2.46 5.76
CA ARG A 25 -8.22 3.10 7.00
C ARG A 25 -9.57 3.79 6.86
N GLY A 26 -10.60 2.94 6.80
CA GLY A 26 -12.00 3.36 6.65
C GLY A 26 -12.38 3.66 5.19
N THR A 27 -13.64 4.01 4.98
CA THR A 27 -14.23 4.13 3.63
C THR A 27 -13.61 5.25 2.77
N PHE A 28 -13.14 6.31 3.41
CA PHE A 28 -12.62 7.52 2.74
C PHE A 28 -11.14 7.75 3.05
N ASP A 29 -10.37 6.68 3.13
CA ASP A 29 -8.92 6.77 3.27
C ASP A 29 -8.32 7.41 2.00
N PRO A 30 -7.63 8.56 2.10
CA PRO A 30 -7.00 9.20 0.95
C PRO A 30 -5.66 8.54 0.55
N LEU A 31 -5.08 7.70 1.41
CA LEU A 31 -3.78 7.07 1.19
C LEU A 31 -3.88 5.69 0.54
N PHE A 32 -4.96 4.95 0.83
CA PHE A 32 -5.19 3.60 0.30
C PHE A 32 -6.68 3.34 0.10
N ARG A 33 -7.13 2.97 -1.11
CA ARG A 33 -8.52 2.60 -1.37
C ARG A 33 -8.66 1.41 -2.31
N GLN A 34 -9.55 0.51 -1.94
CA GLN A 34 -10.20 -0.39 -2.88
C GLN A 34 -11.40 0.32 -3.52
N VAL A 35 -11.54 0.19 -4.84
CA VAL A 35 -12.76 0.59 -5.58
C VAL A 35 -13.17 -0.48 -6.58
N ALA A 36 -14.41 -0.41 -7.06
CA ALA A 36 -14.86 -1.26 -8.15
C ALA A 36 -14.26 -0.78 -9.48
N GLY A 37 -13.61 -1.68 -10.20
CA GLY A 37 -13.16 -1.48 -11.57
C GLY A 37 -14.00 -2.30 -12.57
N PRO A 38 -13.87 -2.02 -13.88
CA PRO A 38 -14.67 -2.69 -14.92
C PRO A 38 -14.40 -4.20 -15.03
N ALA A 39 -13.19 -4.63 -14.69
CA ALA A 39 -12.76 -6.03 -14.75
C ALA A 39 -12.66 -6.69 -13.37
N GLY A 40 -13.09 -6.02 -12.29
CA GLY A 40 -12.92 -6.49 -10.91
C GLY A 40 -12.44 -5.39 -9.95
N PRO A 41 -12.23 -5.72 -8.67
CA PRO A 41 -11.69 -4.78 -7.69
C PRO A 41 -10.32 -4.24 -8.11
N VAL A 42 -10.11 -2.95 -7.89
CA VAL A 42 -8.82 -2.28 -8.11
C VAL A 42 -8.39 -1.57 -6.84
N PHE A 43 -7.09 -1.55 -6.59
CA PHE A 43 -6.52 -0.99 -5.38
C PHE A 43 -5.62 0.17 -5.74
N TRP A 44 -5.87 1.30 -5.10
CA TRP A 44 -5.10 2.51 -5.24
C TRP A 44 -4.37 2.77 -3.94
N ALA A 45 -3.10 3.14 -4.04
CA ALA A 45 -2.33 3.57 -2.89
C ALA A 45 -1.44 4.76 -3.24
N THR A 46 -1.06 5.50 -2.21
CA THR A 46 -0.11 6.60 -2.34
C THR A 46 1.13 6.31 -1.51
N ALA A 47 2.28 6.68 -2.04
CA ALA A 47 3.58 6.48 -1.42
C ALA A 47 4.43 7.74 -1.62
N ARG A 48 5.56 7.79 -0.91
CA ARG A 48 6.61 8.76 -1.16
C ARG A 48 7.94 8.04 -1.19
N GLU A 49 8.74 8.32 -2.22
CA GLU A 49 10.08 7.76 -2.41
C GLU A 49 11.05 8.91 -2.61
N ALA A 50 12.03 9.05 -1.71
CA ALA A 50 13.01 10.15 -1.72
C ALA A 50 12.41 11.55 -1.94
N GLY A 51 11.24 11.83 -1.37
CA GLY A 51 10.55 13.12 -1.52
C GLY A 51 9.63 13.21 -2.74
N VAL A 52 9.59 12.24 -3.63
CA VAL A 52 8.67 12.19 -4.79
C VAL A 52 7.39 11.45 -4.41
N GLY A 53 6.23 12.09 -4.61
CA GLY A 53 4.92 11.45 -4.43
C GLY A 53 4.64 10.44 -5.53
N LEU A 54 4.19 9.24 -5.16
CA LEU A 54 3.89 8.15 -6.08
C LEU A 54 2.45 7.68 -5.87
N LEU A 55 1.67 7.65 -6.94
CA LEU A 55 0.34 7.04 -6.97
C LEU A 55 0.49 5.67 -7.62
N VAL A 56 -0.03 4.62 -7.00
CA VAL A 56 0.03 3.25 -7.54
C VAL A 56 -1.36 2.66 -7.64
N ARG A 57 -1.59 1.93 -8.74
CA ARG A 57 -2.81 1.16 -9.01
C ARG A 57 -2.43 -0.31 -9.20
N PHE A 58 -3.13 -1.19 -8.51
CA PHE A 58 -3.09 -2.64 -8.68
C PHE A 58 -4.43 -3.12 -9.25
N ALA A 59 -4.38 -3.90 -10.31
CA ALA A 59 -5.56 -4.52 -10.90
C ALA A 59 -5.30 -5.99 -11.25
N ARG A 60 -6.35 -6.80 -11.11
CA ARG A 60 -6.37 -8.18 -11.58
C ARG A 60 -7.73 -8.44 -12.20
N THR A 61 -7.74 -8.98 -13.41
CA THR A 61 -8.98 -9.38 -14.09
C THR A 61 -9.69 -10.46 -13.30
N HIS A 62 -10.97 -10.27 -13.00
CA HIS A 62 -11.81 -11.22 -12.28
C HIS A 62 -12.81 -11.93 -13.20
N PRO A 63 -13.21 -13.18 -12.88
CA PRO A 63 -12.64 -14.02 -11.83
C PRO A 63 -11.25 -14.53 -12.22
N ALA A 64 -10.33 -14.58 -11.27
CA ALA A 64 -8.96 -15.04 -11.50
C ALA A 64 -8.51 -16.07 -10.46
N ASP A 65 -7.62 -16.97 -10.87
CA ASP A 65 -6.83 -17.76 -9.92
C ASP A 65 -5.96 -16.83 -9.05
N LEU A 66 -5.65 -17.27 -7.82
CA LEU A 66 -4.85 -16.47 -6.89
C LEU A 66 -3.39 -16.24 -7.35
N ARG A 67 -2.92 -17.00 -8.36
CA ARG A 67 -1.61 -16.83 -9.01
C ARG A 67 -1.70 -16.05 -10.32
N ALA A 68 -2.89 -15.61 -10.73
CA ALA A 68 -3.03 -14.82 -11.94
C ALA A 68 -2.19 -13.53 -11.84
N PRO A 69 -1.66 -13.03 -12.97
CA PRO A 69 -0.87 -11.81 -12.99
C PRO A 69 -1.63 -10.61 -12.38
N VAL A 70 -0.87 -9.65 -11.86
CA VAL A 70 -1.36 -8.38 -11.31
C VAL A 70 -0.78 -7.26 -12.16
N GLU A 71 -1.66 -6.49 -12.78
CA GLU A 71 -1.26 -5.26 -13.46
C GLU A 71 -0.95 -4.18 -12.43
N VAL A 72 0.22 -3.57 -12.57
CA VAL A 72 0.65 -2.47 -11.72
C VAL A 72 0.97 -1.27 -12.58
N THR A 73 0.37 -0.13 -12.24
CA THR A 73 0.72 1.15 -12.83
C THR A 73 1.09 2.14 -11.73
N ILE A 74 2.19 2.85 -11.93
CA ILE A 74 2.78 3.77 -10.96
C ILE A 74 2.96 5.10 -11.65
N TRP A 75 2.39 6.16 -11.10
CA TRP A 75 2.55 7.52 -11.57
C TRP A 75 3.38 8.31 -10.57
N ALA A 76 4.37 9.03 -11.08
CA ALA A 76 5.15 9.97 -10.28
C ALA A 76 4.53 11.37 -10.38
N GLY A 77 4.27 11.97 -9.22
CA GLY A 77 3.98 13.40 -9.11
C GLY A 77 5.23 14.24 -9.38
N ASP A 78 5.04 15.54 -9.44
CA ASP A 78 6.15 16.47 -9.58
C ASP A 78 7.03 16.45 -8.31
N SER A 79 8.35 16.55 -8.49
CA SER A 79 9.28 16.55 -7.35
C SER A 79 9.07 17.82 -6.53
N SER A 80 8.74 17.68 -5.24
CA SER A 80 8.44 18.83 -4.40
C SER A 80 9.64 19.42 -3.67
N ALA A 81 10.81 18.76 -3.61
CA ALA A 81 12.07 19.32 -3.06
C ALA A 81 13.27 18.33 -3.05
N GLY A 82 13.28 17.26 -3.86
CA GLY A 82 14.28 16.18 -3.74
C GLY A 82 15.42 16.23 -4.75
N ASP A 83 16.61 15.77 -4.34
CA ASP A 83 17.78 15.53 -5.23
C ASP A 83 17.55 14.36 -6.20
N VAL A 84 16.55 13.52 -5.94
CA VAL A 84 16.21 12.33 -6.74
C VAL A 84 15.20 12.69 -7.81
N SER A 85 15.47 12.29 -9.05
CA SER A 85 14.55 12.51 -10.16
C SER A 85 13.29 11.64 -10.01
N PRO A 86 12.12 12.09 -10.53
CA PRO A 86 10.90 11.29 -10.53
C PRO A 86 11.08 9.90 -11.19
N ALA A 87 11.96 9.79 -12.18
CA ALA A 87 12.27 8.52 -12.84
C ALA A 87 13.01 7.56 -11.91
N ALA A 88 14.05 8.03 -11.20
CA ALA A 88 14.80 7.21 -10.26
C ALA A 88 13.93 6.78 -9.07
N ALA A 89 13.08 7.68 -8.55
CA ALA A 89 12.12 7.35 -7.50
C ALA A 89 11.11 6.28 -7.96
N LEU A 90 10.62 6.40 -9.18
CA LEU A 90 9.71 5.42 -9.77
C LEU A 90 10.36 4.04 -9.93
N GLU A 91 11.60 3.98 -10.41
CA GLU A 91 12.37 2.73 -10.55
C GLU A 91 12.62 2.07 -9.19
N ALA A 92 13.10 2.84 -8.21
CA ALA A 92 13.32 2.36 -6.86
C ALA A 92 12.03 1.83 -6.22
N PHE A 93 10.90 2.52 -6.41
CA PHE A 93 9.62 2.07 -5.89
C PHE A 93 9.10 0.82 -6.61
N ALA A 94 9.21 0.75 -7.94
CA ALA A 94 8.83 -0.42 -8.73
C ALA A 94 9.56 -1.69 -8.27
N ALA A 95 10.85 -1.59 -7.93
CA ALA A 95 11.62 -2.70 -7.38
C ALA A 95 11.09 -3.22 -6.02
N ARG A 96 10.35 -2.41 -5.26
CA ARG A 96 9.74 -2.78 -3.97
C ARG A 96 8.32 -3.32 -4.09
N VAL A 97 7.63 -3.09 -5.20
CA VAL A 97 6.25 -3.53 -5.43
C VAL A 97 6.04 -5.04 -5.20
N PRO A 98 6.97 -5.95 -5.59
CA PRO A 98 6.81 -7.37 -5.27
C PRO A 98 6.65 -7.66 -3.76
N GLY A 99 7.23 -6.83 -2.89
CA GLY A 99 7.02 -6.92 -1.44
C GLY A 99 5.58 -6.66 -1.03
N TRP A 100 4.83 -5.82 -1.75
CA TRP A 100 3.44 -5.48 -1.45
C TRP A 100 2.50 -6.67 -1.64
N VAL A 101 2.76 -7.52 -2.65
CA VAL A 101 1.97 -8.75 -2.87
C VAL A 101 2.51 -9.94 -2.07
N GLY A 102 3.51 -9.73 -1.20
CA GLY A 102 4.04 -10.74 -0.29
C GLY A 102 5.04 -11.72 -0.89
N GLU A 103 5.82 -11.35 -1.91
CA GLU A 103 6.89 -12.22 -2.46
C GLU A 103 7.95 -12.62 -1.42
N GLN A 104 8.07 -11.83 -0.34
CA GLN A 104 8.95 -12.07 0.79
C GLN A 104 8.27 -12.88 1.91
N ASP A 105 6.95 -13.07 1.86
CA ASP A 105 6.16 -13.78 2.88
C ASP A 105 6.23 -15.31 2.65
N ARG A 106 7.41 -15.86 2.95
CA ARG A 106 7.74 -17.28 2.76
C ARG A 106 7.45 -18.10 4.02
N TRP A 107 6.42 -18.93 3.95
CA TRP A 107 5.94 -19.71 5.09
C TRP A 107 6.67 -21.04 5.30
N VAL A 108 7.43 -21.53 4.31
CA VAL A 108 8.04 -22.87 4.34
C VAL A 108 8.90 -23.05 5.60
N GLY A 109 9.77 -22.09 5.92
CA GLY A 109 10.59 -22.15 7.12
C GLY A 109 9.79 -22.05 8.42
N PHE A 110 8.70 -21.25 8.42
CA PHE A 110 7.85 -21.13 9.59
C PHE A 110 7.07 -22.42 9.87
N TYR A 111 6.52 -23.08 8.84
CA TYR A 111 5.82 -24.36 8.99
C TYR A 111 6.72 -25.47 9.54
N ALA A 112 8.02 -25.44 9.23
CA ALA A 112 9.00 -26.39 9.73
C ALA A 112 9.51 -26.07 11.16
N SER A 113 9.11 -24.93 11.74
CA SER A 113 9.61 -24.50 13.04
C SER A 113 8.86 -25.12 14.22
N GLU A 114 9.53 -25.24 15.37
CA GLU A 114 8.88 -25.65 16.63
C GLU A 114 7.75 -24.69 17.03
N ALA A 115 7.88 -23.41 16.69
CA ALA A 115 6.87 -22.39 16.98
C ALA A 115 5.52 -22.69 16.29
N TRP A 116 5.55 -23.24 15.07
CA TRP A 116 4.32 -23.64 14.36
C TRP A 116 3.56 -24.74 15.12
N GLY A 117 4.27 -25.74 15.65
CA GLY A 117 3.69 -26.82 16.46
C GLY A 117 3.07 -26.35 17.77
N LYS A 118 3.43 -25.16 18.26
CA LYS A 118 2.90 -24.54 19.48
C LYS A 118 1.70 -23.62 19.24
N LEU A 119 1.31 -23.37 17.97
CA LEU A 119 0.21 -22.47 17.68
C LEU A 119 -1.14 -23.05 18.12
N PRO A 120 -2.04 -22.23 18.71
CA PRO A 120 -3.42 -22.64 18.95
C PRO A 120 -4.12 -23.12 17.66
N ALA A 121 -4.94 -24.16 17.78
CA ALA A 121 -5.65 -24.78 16.64
C ALA A 121 -6.43 -23.77 15.77
N ARG A 122 -6.99 -22.72 16.41
CA ARG A 122 -7.69 -21.63 15.69
C ARG A 122 -6.80 -20.89 14.68
N LEU A 123 -5.52 -20.69 14.98
CA LEU A 123 -4.60 -20.00 14.07
C LEU A 123 -4.18 -20.91 12.91
N VAL A 124 -3.95 -22.20 13.20
CA VAL A 124 -3.66 -23.20 12.16
C VAL A 124 -4.84 -23.31 11.19
N ARG A 125 -6.07 -23.36 11.72
CA ARG A 125 -7.30 -23.38 10.92
C ARG A 125 -7.47 -22.11 10.10
N ALA A 126 -7.32 -20.93 10.71
CA ALA A 126 -7.44 -19.65 10.00
C ALA A 126 -6.44 -19.57 8.83
N ARG A 127 -5.20 -20.07 9.01
CA ARG A 127 -4.22 -20.14 7.92
C ARG A 127 -4.66 -21.10 6.81
N ALA A 128 -5.19 -22.27 7.14
CA ALA A 128 -5.68 -23.23 6.16
C ALA A 128 -6.87 -22.69 5.34
N GLU A 129 -7.75 -21.91 5.97
CA GLU A 129 -8.93 -21.29 5.33
C GLU A 129 -8.57 -20.06 4.47
N ALA A 130 -7.38 -19.46 4.69
CA ALA A 130 -6.89 -18.28 3.96
C ALA A 130 -5.52 -18.51 3.29
N PRO A 131 -5.40 -19.45 2.32
CA PRO A 131 -4.11 -19.79 1.69
C PRO A 131 -3.54 -18.68 0.79
N GLY A 132 -4.38 -17.73 0.38
CA GLY A 132 -4.01 -16.55 -0.41
C GLY A 132 -3.64 -15.33 0.42
N LEU A 133 -3.91 -15.31 1.72
CA LEU A 133 -3.55 -14.20 2.58
C LEU A 133 -2.01 -14.09 2.67
N ARG A 134 -1.50 -12.88 2.43
CA ARG A 134 -0.08 -12.54 2.56
C ARG A 134 0.12 -11.38 3.51
N LEU A 135 1.31 -11.31 4.09
CA LEU A 135 1.77 -10.14 4.84
C LEU A 135 2.53 -9.20 3.89
N PRO A 136 1.98 -8.02 3.56
CA PRO A 136 2.61 -7.10 2.63
C PRO A 136 3.80 -6.38 3.28
N SER A 137 4.92 -6.32 2.56
CA SER A 137 6.09 -5.51 2.91
C SER A 137 6.07 -4.21 2.10
N ILE A 138 5.32 -3.22 2.60
CA ILE A 138 5.04 -1.98 1.85
C ILE A 138 6.20 -0.96 1.86
N GLY A 139 7.12 -1.07 2.84
CA GLY A 139 8.26 -0.15 2.98
C GLY A 139 7.86 1.30 3.31
N LEU A 140 6.65 1.52 3.83
CA LEU A 140 6.06 2.82 4.15
C LEU A 140 6.12 3.12 5.66
N LEU A 141 7.29 2.91 6.26
CA LEU A 141 7.48 2.98 7.72
C LEU A 141 7.10 4.35 8.29
N SER A 142 7.42 5.45 7.59
CA SER A 142 7.07 6.82 8.01
C SER A 142 5.57 7.05 8.05
N GLN A 143 4.83 6.49 7.09
CA GLN A 143 3.37 6.56 7.06
C GLN A 143 2.80 5.78 8.25
N ASN A 144 3.28 4.55 8.47
CA ASN A 144 2.82 3.72 9.58
C ASN A 144 3.17 4.30 10.96
N LEU A 145 4.29 5.00 11.10
CA LEU A 145 4.71 5.64 12.36
C LEU A 145 3.86 6.86 12.71
N LEU A 146 3.56 7.74 11.75
CA LEU A 146 2.65 8.87 11.97
C LEU A 146 1.31 8.36 12.54
N LEU A 147 0.85 7.24 12.00
CA LEU A 147 -0.42 6.62 12.40
C LEU A 147 -0.34 5.94 13.75
N ALA A 148 0.69 5.14 14.00
CA ALA A 148 0.91 4.51 15.30
C ALA A 148 0.95 5.56 16.43
N ILE A 149 1.59 6.71 16.20
CA ILE A 149 1.63 7.81 17.18
C ILE A 149 0.23 8.41 17.40
N THR A 150 -0.55 8.62 16.33
CA THR A 150 -1.92 9.15 16.48
C THR A 150 -2.90 8.17 17.15
N GLU A 151 -2.69 6.86 16.97
CA GLU A 151 -3.53 5.81 17.56
C GLU A 151 -3.24 5.58 19.04
N GLN A 152 -2.04 5.93 19.53
CA GLN A 152 -1.65 5.74 20.94
C GLN A 152 -2.50 6.51 21.96
N ARG A 153 -3.24 7.55 21.56
CA ARG A 153 -3.96 8.43 22.50
C ARG A 153 -5.47 8.50 22.28
N VAL A 154 -6.01 7.87 21.23
CA VAL A 154 -7.43 7.99 20.88
C VAL A 154 -7.97 6.70 20.28
N THR A 155 -9.29 6.46 20.40
CA THR A 155 -9.96 5.34 19.73
C THR A 155 -9.82 5.42 18.20
N GLY A 156 -9.76 4.27 17.52
CA GLY A 156 -9.43 4.20 16.08
C GLY A 156 -10.27 5.11 15.16
N ILE A 157 -11.56 5.29 15.44
CA ILE A 157 -12.44 6.19 14.65
C ILE A 157 -11.97 7.65 14.72
N LYS A 158 -11.57 8.11 15.91
CA LYS A 158 -11.08 9.48 16.11
C LYS A 158 -9.68 9.66 15.52
N ALA A 159 -8.80 8.65 15.63
CA ALA A 159 -7.48 8.66 14.98
C ALA A 159 -7.60 8.80 13.46
N MET A 160 -8.52 8.05 12.82
CA MET A 160 -8.79 8.17 11.38
C MET A 160 -9.34 9.55 10.99
N GLY A 161 -10.20 10.15 11.82
CA GLY A 161 -10.67 11.52 11.63
C GLY A 161 -9.54 12.55 11.69
N GLY A 162 -8.64 12.42 12.67
CA GLY A 162 -7.46 13.27 12.83
C GLY A 162 -6.50 13.17 11.66
N MET A 163 -6.17 11.95 11.20
CA MET A 163 -5.35 11.77 9.99
C MET A 163 -5.98 12.46 8.78
N ARG A 164 -7.28 12.27 8.53
CA ARG A 164 -7.94 12.93 7.39
C ARG A 164 -7.92 14.45 7.52
N ALA A 165 -8.05 15.00 8.72
CA ALA A 165 -7.93 16.44 8.93
C ALA A 165 -6.52 16.95 8.60
N LEU A 166 -5.48 16.25 9.08
CA LEU A 166 -4.08 16.58 8.75
C LEU A 166 -3.80 16.50 7.25
N LEU A 167 -4.27 15.45 6.58
CA LEU A 167 -4.08 15.28 5.14
C LEU A 167 -4.86 16.28 4.30
N ARG A 168 -6.01 16.77 4.76
CA ARG A 168 -6.71 17.87 4.09
C ARG A 168 -5.96 19.19 4.20
N GLN A 169 -5.25 19.41 5.31
CA GLN A 169 -4.56 20.67 5.58
C GLN A 169 -3.13 20.69 5.01
N TYR A 170 -2.43 19.57 5.08
CA TYR A 170 -0.99 19.46 4.80
C TYR A 170 -0.65 18.41 3.73
N GLY A 171 -1.62 17.63 3.26
CA GLY A 171 -1.39 16.65 2.20
C GLY A 171 -1.18 17.34 0.85
N GLU A 172 -0.32 16.76 0.03
CA GLU A 172 -0.12 17.19 -1.36
C GLU A 172 -1.09 16.40 -2.25
N PRO A 173 -1.92 17.02 -3.10
CA PRO A 173 -2.87 16.29 -3.93
C PRO A 173 -2.14 15.34 -4.89
N ALA A 174 -2.64 14.10 -5.00
CA ALA A 174 -2.15 13.18 -6.02
C ALA A 174 -2.65 13.66 -7.41
N PRO A 175 -1.87 13.44 -8.47
CA PRO A 175 -2.23 13.87 -9.81
C PRO A 175 -3.44 13.10 -10.33
N ALA A 176 -4.20 13.76 -11.21
CA ALA A 176 -5.28 13.12 -11.94
C ALA A 176 -4.70 12.24 -13.07
N THR A 177 -4.99 10.94 -13.01
CA THR A 177 -4.58 9.95 -14.03
C THR A 177 -5.51 9.92 -15.23
N GLY A 178 -6.73 10.45 -15.09
CA GLY A 178 -7.79 10.34 -16.10
C GLY A 178 -8.52 9.00 -16.10
N LEU A 179 -8.13 8.04 -15.25
CA LEU A 179 -8.83 6.77 -15.12
C LEU A 179 -10.15 6.93 -14.36
N PRO A 180 -11.25 6.32 -14.84
CA PRO A 180 -12.57 6.45 -14.22
C PRO A 180 -12.67 5.79 -12.84
N ASP A 181 -11.75 4.87 -12.54
CA ASP A 181 -11.65 4.16 -11.27
C ASP A 181 -10.66 4.83 -10.30
N GLN A 182 -10.10 6.00 -10.61
CA GLN A 182 -9.28 6.72 -9.63
C GLN A 182 -10.17 7.27 -8.50
N PRO A 183 -9.89 6.96 -7.23
CA PRO A 183 -10.64 7.50 -6.10
C PRO A 183 -10.43 9.02 -5.97
N PRO A 184 -11.49 9.82 -5.73
CA PRO A 184 -11.33 11.24 -5.47
C PRO A 184 -10.62 11.49 -4.14
N GLY A 185 -9.86 12.59 -4.08
CA GLY A 185 -9.20 13.03 -2.86
C GLY A 185 -7.95 12.23 -2.47
N ALA A 186 -7.41 11.42 -3.38
CA ALA A 186 -6.10 10.81 -3.17
C ALA A 186 -5.03 11.90 -2.97
N CYS A 187 -4.19 11.73 -1.94
CA CYS A 187 -3.13 12.68 -1.63
C CYS A 187 -1.90 11.98 -1.09
N TYR A 188 -0.75 12.62 -1.20
CA TYR A 188 0.48 12.21 -0.58
C TYR A 188 0.57 12.80 0.83
N LEU A 189 1.18 12.06 1.74
CA LEU A 189 1.73 12.67 2.95
C LEU A 189 2.70 13.80 2.54
N PRO A 190 2.76 14.90 3.32
CA PRO A 190 3.69 15.99 3.05
C PRO A 190 5.12 15.48 2.94
N ALA A 191 5.90 16.03 2.00
CA ALA A 191 7.36 15.92 2.07
C ALA A 191 7.80 16.48 3.44
N GLY A 192 8.64 15.74 4.17
CA GLY A 192 8.81 15.89 5.62
C GLY A 192 8.83 17.33 6.13
N VAL A 193 8.07 17.58 7.21
CA VAL A 193 8.35 18.72 8.09
C VAL A 193 9.74 18.50 8.66
N ARG A 194 10.68 19.43 8.46
CA ARG A 194 11.92 19.42 9.25
C ARG A 194 11.51 19.56 10.72
N LEU A 195 11.58 18.47 11.49
CA LEU A 195 11.26 18.48 12.92
C LEU A 195 12.40 19.04 13.79
N CYS A 196 13.36 19.74 13.18
CA CYS A 196 14.32 20.60 13.87
C CYS A 196 14.56 21.86 13.02
N PRO A 197 14.44 23.07 13.59
CA PRO A 197 15.10 24.23 13.02
C PRO A 197 16.61 24.04 13.15
N ASP A 198 17.34 24.39 12.09
CA ASP A 198 18.81 24.40 12.08
C ASP A 198 19.30 25.23 13.28
N SER A 199 20.08 24.60 14.16
CA SER A 199 20.65 25.21 15.37
C SER A 199 21.92 25.99 15.07
#